data_AF-A0A6I9N3A8-F1
#
_entry.id   AF-A0A6I9N3A8-F1
#
_cell.length_a   1.000
_cell.length_b   1.000
_cell.length_c   1.000
_cell.angle_alpha   90.00
_cell.angle_beta   90.00
_cell.angle_gamma   90.00
#
_symmetry.space_group_name_H-M   'P 1'
#
loop_
_entity.id
_entity.type
_entity.pdbx_description
1 polymer ?
#
loop_
_entity_poly.entity_id
_entity_poly.type
_entity_poly.pdbx_seq_one_letter_code
_entity_poly.pdbx_strand_id
1 'polypeptide(L)'
;MELKEDQQRQSECAEALLDLLQTTESPEPTQPPSDSPQPEDTSGILNDQQDAGCQTDLTMEDIERMEDVLRQNTTELGDLRTKALDTKFNQESFENNEEKTKFYTGLPNFLVLLQVFQLCEPYITCGPMSVLSKFEQFILVLLRLRLNLPLKDLAFRFNISLSTASRIWHKLIDILHESTEFIIEWPERHVLQATMPMGFRQAFGCRVAVIVDCFEVFIERPSNLLARAQTWSNYKHHHT
;
A
#
# COMPACT_ATOMS: atom_id res chain seq x y z
N MET A 1 6.42 -17.56 37.30
CA MET A 1 6.63 -18.79 36.50
C MET A 1 6.55 -18.43 35.02
N GLU A 2 5.53 -17.68 34.62
CA GLU A 2 5.31 -17.15 33.25
C GLU A 2 6.50 -16.36 32.65
N LEU A 3 7.20 -15.54 33.45
CA LEU A 3 8.34 -14.74 32.96
C LEU A 3 9.54 -15.57 32.48
N LYS A 4 9.71 -16.79 32.99
CA LYS A 4 10.78 -17.70 32.56
C LYS A 4 10.41 -18.44 31.28
N GLU A 5 9.14 -18.75 31.09
CA GLU A 5 8.63 -19.40 29.87
C GLU A 5 8.68 -18.44 28.66
N ASP A 6 8.44 -17.14 28.86
CA ASP A 6 8.57 -16.15 27.79
C ASP A 6 10.02 -15.91 27.36
N GLN A 7 10.97 -15.94 28.30
CA GLN A 7 12.40 -15.88 27.95
C GLN A 7 12.87 -17.13 27.21
N GLN A 8 12.37 -18.30 27.59
CA GLN A 8 12.67 -19.56 26.91
C GLN A 8 12.13 -19.56 25.47
N ARG A 9 10.88 -19.12 25.27
CA ARG A 9 10.26 -19.02 23.95
C ARG A 9 10.95 -17.99 23.04
N GLN A 10 11.42 -16.87 23.60
CA GLN A 10 12.21 -15.89 22.84
C GLN A 10 13.58 -16.43 22.44
N SER A 11 14.23 -17.25 23.29
CA SER A 11 15.50 -17.91 22.98
C SER A 11 15.34 -18.92 21.84
N GLU A 12 14.32 -19.78 21.92
CA GLU A 12 14.03 -20.79 20.88
C GLU A 12 13.70 -20.15 19.53
N CYS A 13 12.98 -19.02 19.54
CA CYS A 13 12.65 -18.30 18.32
C CYS A 13 13.86 -17.60 17.68
N ALA A 14 14.80 -17.11 18.51
CA ALA A 14 16.05 -16.53 18.04
C ALA A 14 17.00 -17.58 17.44
N GLU A 15 17.03 -18.78 18.02
CA GLU A 15 17.83 -19.91 17.55
C GLU A 15 17.30 -20.44 16.19
N ALA A 16 15.98 -20.56 16.04
CA ALA A 16 15.36 -20.93 14.77
C ALA A 16 15.60 -19.90 13.64
N LEU A 17 15.70 -18.61 13.97
CA LEU A 17 16.05 -17.56 13.01
C LEU A 17 17.52 -17.63 12.56
N LEU A 18 18.42 -18.08 13.44
CA LEU A 18 19.84 -18.27 13.11
C LEU A 18 20.04 -19.47 12.17
N ASP A 19 19.31 -20.56 12.38
CA ASP A 19 19.34 -21.73 11.48
C ASP A 19 18.79 -21.41 10.07
N LEU A 20 17.77 -20.54 9.99
CA LEU A 20 17.23 -20.04 8.72
C LEU A 20 18.20 -19.12 7.97
N LEU A 21 19.12 -18.45 8.67
CA LEU A 21 20.15 -17.61 8.04
C LEU A 21 21.35 -18.44 7.56
N GLN A 22 21.72 -19.51 8.28
CA GLN A 22 22.82 -20.40 7.89
C GLN A 22 22.51 -21.28 6.66
N THR A 23 21.23 -21.48 6.33
CA THR A 23 20.81 -22.22 5.13
C THR A 23 20.87 -21.39 3.84
N THR A 24 21.27 -20.11 3.90
CA THR A 24 21.30 -19.20 2.73
C THR A 24 22.68 -19.00 2.09
N GLU A 25 23.74 -19.67 2.56
CA GLU A 25 25.04 -19.64 1.88
C GLU A 25 25.08 -20.67 0.74
N SER A 26 25.01 -20.18 -0.51
CA SER A 26 25.34 -20.96 -1.70
C SER A 26 26.84 -21.32 -1.71
N PRO A 27 27.25 -22.54 -2.09
CA PRO A 27 28.65 -22.86 -2.24
C PRO A 27 29.24 -22.22 -3.50
N GLU A 28 30.40 -21.60 -3.32
CA GLU A 28 31.29 -20.99 -4.31
C GLU A 28 31.85 -22.06 -5.29
N PRO A 29 32.13 -21.75 -6.57
CA PRO A 29 32.52 -22.75 -7.55
C PRO A 29 34.00 -23.13 -7.42
N THR A 30 34.28 -24.36 -7.02
CA THR A 30 35.62 -24.94 -7.00
C THR A 30 36.11 -25.23 -8.42
N GLN A 31 37.29 -24.71 -8.77
CA GLN A 31 37.98 -24.96 -10.04
C GLN A 31 38.32 -26.45 -10.23
N PRO A 32 38.34 -26.98 -11.47
CA PRO A 32 38.70 -28.36 -11.74
C PRO A 32 40.23 -28.59 -11.59
N PRO A 33 40.67 -29.75 -11.08
CA PRO A 33 42.10 -30.07 -10.99
C PRO A 33 42.64 -30.49 -12.37
N SER A 34 43.81 -29.95 -12.73
CA SER A 34 44.65 -30.46 -13.81
C SER A 34 45.42 -31.66 -13.31
N ASP A 35 45.31 -32.79 -14.00
CA ASP A 35 46.19 -33.93 -13.83
C ASP A 35 47.12 -34.05 -15.05
N SER A 36 48.40 -34.25 -14.80
CA SER A 36 49.39 -34.73 -15.77
C SER A 36 50.26 -35.75 -15.05
N PRO A 37 50.37 -37.00 -15.56
CA PRO A 37 50.93 -38.11 -14.79
C PRO A 37 52.46 -38.17 -14.89
N GLN A 38 53.11 -38.55 -13.79
CA GLN A 38 54.42 -39.21 -13.80
C GLN A 38 54.34 -40.55 -13.04
N PRO A 39 55.06 -41.59 -13.50
CA PRO A 39 54.96 -42.93 -12.95
C PRO A 39 56.01 -43.13 -11.87
N GLU A 40 55.66 -43.73 -10.72
CA GLU A 40 56.61 -44.53 -9.95
C GLU A 40 55.93 -45.74 -9.30
N ASP A 41 56.64 -46.85 -9.40
CA ASP A 41 56.32 -48.18 -8.91
C ASP A 41 56.11 -48.21 -7.39
N THR A 42 55.09 -48.94 -6.93
CA THR A 42 55.30 -49.85 -5.78
C THR A 42 54.24 -50.94 -5.74
N SER A 43 54.74 -52.17 -5.67
CA SER A 43 54.04 -53.41 -5.44
C SER A 43 53.27 -53.44 -4.11
N GLY A 44 52.06 -54.01 -4.11
CA GLY A 44 51.55 -54.71 -2.93
C GLY A 44 50.06 -54.61 -2.66
N ILE A 45 49.41 -55.78 -2.74
CA ILE A 45 48.28 -56.25 -1.92
C ILE A 45 46.87 -55.84 -2.39
N LEU A 46 46.18 -56.90 -2.83
CA LEU A 46 44.74 -57.03 -3.06
C LEU A 46 43.93 -56.44 -1.90
N ASN A 47 43.01 -55.53 -2.20
CA ASN A 47 41.79 -55.40 -1.41
C ASN A 47 40.63 -55.06 -2.33
N ASP A 48 39.71 -56.02 -2.42
CA ASP A 48 38.47 -55.98 -3.16
C ASP A 48 37.49 -55.08 -2.39
N GLN A 49 37.47 -53.79 -2.72
CA GLN A 49 36.40 -52.88 -2.31
C GLN A 49 35.57 -52.55 -3.54
N GLN A 50 34.39 -53.16 -3.61
CA GLN A 50 33.33 -52.79 -4.53
C GLN A 50 32.99 -51.31 -4.33
N ASP A 51 33.46 -50.47 -5.23
CA ASP A 51 32.99 -49.10 -5.35
C ASP A 51 31.57 -49.14 -5.93
N ALA A 52 30.58 -48.96 -5.08
CA ALA A 52 29.20 -48.77 -5.49
C ALA A 52 29.09 -47.35 -6.07
N GLY A 53 29.58 -47.17 -7.30
CA GLY A 53 29.36 -45.96 -8.08
C GLY A 53 27.86 -45.78 -8.30
N CYS A 54 27.23 -44.92 -7.49
CA CYS A 54 25.87 -44.46 -7.74
C CYS A 54 25.89 -43.62 -9.02
N GLN A 55 25.59 -44.27 -10.14
CA GLN A 55 25.35 -43.63 -11.42
C GLN A 55 24.20 -42.62 -11.27
N THR A 56 24.53 -41.33 -11.35
CA THR A 56 23.55 -40.24 -11.44
C THR A 56 23.35 -39.93 -12.92
N ASP A 57 22.62 -40.80 -13.62
CA ASP A 57 22.19 -40.51 -14.99
C ASP A 57 21.03 -39.50 -14.92
N LEU A 58 21.36 -38.20 -14.86
CA LEU A 58 20.43 -37.16 -15.28
C LEU A 58 20.27 -37.30 -16.79
N THR A 59 19.09 -37.70 -17.24
CA THR A 59 18.80 -37.84 -18.66
C THR A 59 18.61 -36.46 -19.29
N MET A 60 18.79 -36.35 -20.60
CA MET A 60 18.52 -35.10 -21.34
C MET A 60 17.08 -34.61 -21.12
N GLU A 61 16.15 -35.54 -20.92
CA GLU A 61 14.75 -35.26 -20.61
C GLU A 61 14.57 -34.65 -19.19
N ASP A 62 15.41 -35.05 -18.22
CA ASP A 62 15.41 -34.45 -16.89
C ASP A 62 15.95 -33.03 -16.92
N ILE A 63 16.92 -32.74 -17.78
CA ILE A 63 17.48 -31.39 -18.00
C ILE A 63 16.41 -30.50 -18.66
N GLU A 64 15.76 -30.97 -19.72
CA GLU A 64 14.68 -30.23 -20.40
C GLU A 64 13.51 -29.94 -19.46
N ARG A 65 13.08 -30.92 -18.64
CA ARG A 65 12.06 -30.69 -17.60
C ARG A 65 12.48 -29.63 -16.60
N MET A 66 13.75 -29.62 -16.20
CA MET A 66 14.28 -28.63 -15.25
C MET A 66 14.31 -27.22 -15.86
N GLU A 67 14.71 -27.09 -17.13
CA GLU A 67 14.66 -25.83 -17.86
C GLU A 67 13.23 -25.30 -18.02
N ASP A 68 12.25 -26.18 -18.29
CA ASP A 68 10.84 -25.82 -18.35
C ASP A 68 10.32 -25.32 -17.00
N VAL A 69 10.65 -26.00 -15.90
CA VAL A 69 10.29 -25.56 -14.54
C VAL A 69 10.93 -24.21 -14.23
N LEU A 70 12.19 -23.98 -14.61
CA LEU A 70 12.86 -22.69 -14.43
C LEU A 70 12.17 -21.57 -15.23
N ARG A 71 11.80 -21.83 -16.49
CA ARG A 71 11.04 -20.89 -17.32
C ARG A 71 9.68 -20.55 -16.71
N GLN A 72 8.96 -21.57 -16.24
CA GLN A 72 7.66 -21.40 -15.60
C GLN A 72 7.77 -20.58 -14.31
N ASN A 73 8.68 -20.95 -13.40
CA ASN A 73 8.91 -20.21 -12.16
C ASN A 73 9.31 -18.76 -12.41
N THR A 74 10.14 -18.50 -13.42
CA THR A 74 10.54 -17.13 -13.79
C THR A 74 9.33 -16.30 -14.24
N THR A 75 8.45 -16.90 -15.04
CA THR A 75 7.21 -16.25 -15.50
C THR A 75 6.26 -15.99 -14.33
N GLU A 76 6.03 -16.98 -13.47
CA GLU A 76 5.19 -16.85 -12.28
C GLU A 76 5.71 -15.79 -11.30
N LEU A 77 7.04 -15.69 -11.10
CA LEU A 77 7.64 -14.63 -10.30
C LEU A 77 7.41 -13.24 -10.91
N GLY A 78 7.47 -13.11 -12.24
CA GLY A 78 7.15 -11.86 -12.94
C GLY A 78 5.70 -11.44 -12.72
N ASP A 79 4.76 -12.38 -12.87
CA ASP A 79 3.34 -12.14 -12.67
C ASP A 79 3.01 -11.78 -11.22
N LEU A 80 3.58 -12.52 -10.25
CA LEU A 80 3.40 -12.26 -8.84
C LEU A 80 3.96 -10.89 -8.43
N ARG A 81 5.12 -10.51 -8.97
CA ARG A 81 5.70 -9.18 -8.72
C ARG A 81 4.81 -8.07 -9.26
N THR A 82 4.22 -8.26 -10.43
CA THR A 82 3.29 -7.29 -11.05
C THR A 82 2.03 -7.14 -10.20
N LYS A 83 1.41 -8.26 -9.78
CA LYS A 83 0.26 -8.25 -8.87
C LYS A 83 0.58 -7.63 -7.51
N ALA A 84 1.77 -7.89 -6.98
CA ALA A 84 2.24 -7.30 -5.73
C ALA A 84 2.47 -5.79 -5.85
N LEU A 85 2.90 -5.27 -7.00
CA LEU A 85 3.02 -3.84 -7.23
C LEU A 85 1.64 -3.16 -7.36
N ASP A 86 0.71 -3.79 -8.08
CA ASP A 86 -0.65 -3.24 -8.24
C ASP A 86 -1.42 -3.12 -6.92
N THR A 87 -1.09 -3.95 -5.92
CA THR A 87 -1.68 -3.85 -4.58
C THR A 87 -1.07 -2.77 -3.69
N LYS A 88 0.11 -2.23 -4.04
CA LYS A 88 0.81 -1.23 -3.22
C LYS A 88 0.29 0.20 -3.46
N PHE A 89 0.60 1.10 -2.53
CA PHE A 89 0.24 2.52 -2.59
C PHE A 89 1.45 3.41 -2.93
N ASN A 90 2.35 2.91 -3.79
CA ASN A 90 3.53 3.64 -4.25
C ASN A 90 3.25 4.41 -5.55
N GLN A 91 4.15 5.31 -5.95
CA GLN A 91 3.95 6.16 -7.13
C GLN A 91 3.76 5.37 -8.42
N GLU A 92 4.59 4.36 -8.67
CA GLU A 92 4.54 3.51 -9.87
C GLU A 92 3.18 2.84 -10.06
N SER A 93 2.55 2.40 -8.97
CA SER A 93 1.25 1.75 -9.03
C SER A 93 0.10 2.70 -9.42
N PHE A 94 0.25 4.01 -9.20
CA PHE A 94 -0.73 5.01 -9.62
C PHE A 94 -0.47 5.54 -11.03
N GLU A 95 0.78 5.56 -11.49
CA GLU A 95 1.18 6.17 -12.76
C GLU A 95 0.45 5.58 -13.97
N ASN A 96 0.29 4.26 -13.99
CA ASN A 96 -0.36 3.55 -15.10
C ASN A 96 -1.82 3.16 -14.81
N ASN A 97 -2.43 3.69 -13.74
CA ASN A 97 -3.76 3.28 -13.30
C ASN A 97 -4.64 4.49 -12.93
N GLU A 98 -5.30 5.05 -13.94
CA GLU A 98 -6.22 6.19 -13.78
C GLU A 98 -7.45 5.84 -12.93
N GLU A 99 -7.97 4.61 -13.06
CA GLU A 99 -9.11 4.14 -12.28
C GLU A 99 -8.77 4.13 -10.78
N LYS A 100 -7.60 3.56 -10.44
CA LYS A 100 -7.07 3.54 -9.08
C LYS A 100 -6.84 4.95 -8.54
N THR A 101 -6.27 5.84 -9.35
CA THR A 101 -6.09 7.24 -8.99
C THR A 101 -7.42 7.90 -8.65
N LYS A 102 -8.40 7.80 -9.54
CA LYS A 102 -9.73 8.41 -9.35
C LYS A 102 -10.47 7.83 -8.15
N PHE A 103 -10.42 6.51 -7.97
CA PHE A 103 -11.08 5.84 -6.86
C PHE A 103 -10.52 6.29 -5.51
N TYR A 104 -9.20 6.20 -5.33
CA TYR A 104 -8.57 6.42 -4.02
C TYR A 104 -8.38 7.89 -3.67
N THR A 105 -8.19 8.77 -4.66
CA THR A 105 -7.86 10.18 -4.41
C THR A 105 -9.00 11.13 -4.75
N GLY A 106 -9.94 10.70 -5.61
CA GLY A 106 -10.96 11.57 -6.20
C GLY A 106 -10.45 12.50 -7.30
N LEU A 107 -9.14 12.53 -7.55
CA LEU A 107 -8.52 13.34 -8.61
C LEU A 107 -8.74 12.68 -9.98
N PRO A 108 -8.85 13.48 -11.06
CA PRO A 108 -9.27 12.96 -12.36
C PRO A 108 -8.26 11.99 -13.00
N ASN A 109 -6.96 12.19 -12.77
CA ASN A 109 -5.88 11.38 -13.33
C ASN A 109 -4.58 11.55 -12.52
N PHE A 110 -3.58 10.74 -12.84
CA PHE A 110 -2.29 10.72 -12.16
C PHE A 110 -1.52 12.05 -12.30
N LEU A 111 -1.64 12.74 -13.44
CA LEU A 111 -0.95 14.00 -13.66
C LEU A 111 -1.41 15.06 -12.65
N VAL A 112 -2.74 15.20 -12.45
CA VAL A 112 -3.27 16.13 -11.44
C VAL A 112 -2.83 15.73 -10.03
N LEU A 113 -2.84 14.42 -9.72
CA LEU A 113 -2.33 13.91 -8.46
C LEU A 113 -0.87 14.30 -8.21
N LEU A 114 -0.02 14.16 -9.22
CA LEU A 114 1.40 14.52 -9.13
C LEU A 114 1.60 16.03 -8.94
N GLN A 115 0.82 16.86 -9.63
CA GLN A 115 0.87 18.31 -9.46
C GLN A 115 0.51 18.74 -8.03
N VAL A 116 -0.57 18.20 -7.46
CA VAL A 116 -0.96 18.49 -6.08
C VAL A 116 0.09 17.96 -5.09
N PHE A 117 0.65 16.78 -5.36
CA PHE A 117 1.75 16.24 -4.57
C PHE A 117 2.97 17.18 -4.58
N GLN A 118 3.36 17.71 -5.74
CA GLN A 118 4.50 18.62 -5.88
C GLN A 118 4.32 19.94 -5.10
N LEU A 119 3.08 20.41 -4.92
CA LEU A 119 2.79 21.56 -4.04
C LEU A 119 3.09 21.25 -2.57
N CYS A 120 2.82 20.00 -2.14
CA CYS A 120 2.96 19.59 -0.75
C CYS A 120 4.37 19.05 -0.42
N GLU A 121 5.02 18.39 -1.37
CA GLU A 121 6.26 17.62 -1.22
C GLU A 121 7.40 18.36 -0.47
N PRO A 122 7.65 19.66 -0.71
CA PRO A 122 8.71 20.39 -0.01
C PRO A 122 8.50 20.42 1.51
N TYR A 123 7.25 20.39 1.96
CA TYR A 123 6.86 20.51 3.36
C TYR A 123 6.72 19.14 4.05
N ILE A 124 6.67 18.04 3.28
CA ILE A 124 6.62 16.68 3.83
C ILE A 124 8.02 16.26 4.29
N THR A 125 8.29 16.41 5.59
CA THR A 125 9.57 15.94 6.17
C THR A 125 9.61 14.42 6.32
N CYS A 126 10.71 13.79 5.90
CA CYS A 126 11.01 12.37 6.13
C CYS A 126 12.29 12.27 6.95
N GLY A 127 12.19 11.71 8.15
CA GLY A 127 13.36 11.42 8.99
C GLY A 127 14.04 10.11 8.56
N PRO A 128 15.22 9.80 9.09
CA PRO A 128 15.95 8.56 8.79
C PRO A 128 15.16 7.30 9.18
N MET A 129 14.22 7.41 10.12
CA MET A 129 13.34 6.33 10.56
C MET A 129 11.99 6.29 9.81
N SER A 130 11.83 7.08 8.75
CA SER A 130 10.58 7.10 7.99
C SER A 130 10.47 5.82 7.15
N VAL A 131 9.49 4.99 7.48
CA VAL A 131 9.20 3.75 6.74
C VAL A 131 8.49 4.04 5.40
N LEU A 132 7.73 5.14 5.35
CA LEU A 132 6.99 5.54 4.16
C LEU A 132 7.69 6.69 3.42
N SER A 133 7.66 6.62 2.10
CA SER A 133 8.01 7.72 1.20
C SER A 133 7.05 8.91 1.38
N LYS A 134 7.46 10.09 0.90
CA LYS A 134 6.60 11.29 0.90
C LYS A 134 5.30 11.04 0.14
N PHE A 135 5.39 10.36 -1.00
CA PHE A 135 4.24 10.04 -1.84
C PHE A 135 3.27 9.09 -1.11
N GLU A 136 3.76 8.04 -0.47
CA GLU A 136 2.91 7.11 0.30
C GLU A 136 2.21 7.81 1.47
N GLN A 137 2.92 8.70 2.18
CA GLN A 137 2.33 9.50 3.25
C GLN A 137 1.21 10.42 2.73
N PHE A 138 1.44 11.04 1.57
CA PHE A 138 0.46 11.89 0.92
C PHE A 138 -0.78 11.09 0.48
N ILE A 139 -0.57 9.95 -0.18
CA ILE A 139 -1.65 9.05 -0.60
C ILE A 139 -2.47 8.54 0.58
N LEU A 140 -1.84 8.18 1.70
CA LEU A 140 -2.54 7.77 2.92
C LEU A 140 -3.59 8.79 3.35
N VAL A 141 -3.25 10.08 3.28
CA VAL A 141 -4.15 11.19 3.66
C VAL A 141 -5.28 11.36 2.64
N LEU A 142 -4.97 11.28 1.34
CA LEU A 142 -6.00 11.34 0.29
C LEU A 142 -6.99 10.18 0.37
N LEU A 143 -6.53 8.96 0.63
CA LEU A 143 -7.39 7.79 0.86
C LEU A 143 -8.40 8.05 1.98
N ARG A 144 -7.93 8.64 3.09
CA ARG A 144 -8.78 8.95 4.23
C ARG A 144 -9.77 10.06 3.92
N LEU A 145 -9.35 11.13 3.25
CA LEU A 145 -10.23 12.23 2.86
C LEU A 145 -11.31 11.77 1.88
N ARG A 146 -10.95 10.92 0.92
CA ARG A 146 -11.85 10.47 -0.14
C ARG A 146 -12.83 9.41 0.32
N LEU A 147 -12.34 8.40 1.05
CA LEU A 147 -13.09 7.18 1.38
C LEU A 147 -13.49 7.11 2.86
N ASN A 148 -13.11 8.11 3.67
CA ASN A 148 -13.37 8.14 5.11
C ASN A 148 -12.85 6.88 5.84
N LEU A 149 -11.70 6.33 5.41
CA LEU A 149 -11.15 5.11 5.98
C LEU A 149 -10.66 5.32 7.42
N PRO A 150 -10.92 4.39 8.35
CA PRO A 150 -10.36 4.44 9.70
C PRO A 150 -8.83 4.42 9.69
N LEU A 151 -8.19 5.18 10.60
CA LEU A 151 -6.72 5.18 10.72
C LEU A 151 -6.15 3.78 10.98
N LYS A 152 -6.91 2.90 11.62
CA LYS A 152 -6.52 1.51 11.87
C LYS A 152 -6.44 0.69 10.57
N ASP A 153 -7.36 0.91 9.64
CA ASP A 153 -7.32 0.27 8.32
C ASP A 153 -6.10 0.74 7.53
N LEU A 154 -5.85 2.05 7.51
CA LEU A 154 -4.67 2.62 6.87
C LEU A 154 -3.36 2.10 7.48
N ALA A 155 -3.32 1.94 8.81
CA ALA A 155 -2.17 1.36 9.48
C ALA A 155 -1.87 -0.06 8.96
N PHE A 156 -2.89 -0.89 8.75
CA PHE A 156 -2.71 -2.22 8.16
C PHE A 156 -2.30 -2.17 6.68
N ARG A 157 -2.95 -1.33 5.86
CA ARG A 157 -2.66 -1.20 4.43
C ARG A 157 -1.23 -0.75 4.14
N PHE A 158 -0.71 0.16 4.95
CA PHE A 158 0.64 0.71 4.81
C PHE A 158 1.68 0.00 5.68
N ASN A 159 1.28 -1.04 6.42
CA ASN A 159 2.14 -1.78 7.35
C ASN A 159 2.90 -0.87 8.35
N ILE A 160 2.17 0.05 8.97
CA ILE A 160 2.69 0.99 9.98
C ILE A 160 1.89 0.89 11.27
N SER A 161 2.40 1.47 12.36
CA SER A 161 1.63 1.56 13.60
C SER A 161 0.47 2.56 13.46
N LEU A 162 -0.61 2.35 14.22
CA LEU A 162 -1.73 3.30 14.31
C LEU A 162 -1.26 4.70 14.73
N SER A 163 -0.30 4.78 15.65
CA SER A 163 0.31 6.03 16.09
C SER A 163 1.05 6.74 14.95
N THR A 164 1.69 6.01 14.05
CA THR A 164 2.37 6.58 12.88
C THR A 164 1.36 7.07 11.85
N ALA A 165 0.31 6.29 11.56
CA ALA A 165 -0.77 6.74 10.68
C ALA A 165 -1.44 8.03 11.20
N SER A 166 -1.69 8.10 12.51
CA SER A 166 -2.23 9.31 13.15
C SER A 166 -1.32 10.52 13.01
N ARG A 167 -0.01 10.38 13.27
CA ARG A 167 0.95 11.48 13.11
C ARG A 167 1.03 11.97 11.67
N ILE A 168 1.07 11.05 10.70
CA ILE A 168 1.06 11.37 9.27
C ILE A 168 -0.21 12.17 8.93
N TRP A 169 -1.38 11.69 9.35
CA TRP A 169 -2.66 12.36 9.10
C TRP A 169 -2.67 13.81 9.58
N HIS A 170 -2.37 14.07 10.86
CA HIS A 170 -2.42 15.42 11.40
C HIS A 170 -1.36 16.33 10.78
N LYS A 171 -0.17 15.82 10.50
CA LYS A 171 0.87 16.61 9.86
C LYS A 171 0.51 17.00 8.42
N LEU A 172 0.01 16.06 7.63
CA LEU A 172 -0.29 16.32 6.22
C LEU A 172 -1.60 17.07 5.99
N ILE A 173 -2.57 16.99 6.91
CA ILE A 173 -3.77 17.81 6.78
C ILE A 173 -3.44 19.31 6.90
N ASP A 174 -2.53 19.66 7.81
CA ASP A 174 -2.04 21.04 7.97
C ASP A 174 -1.27 21.50 6.73
N ILE A 175 -0.36 20.64 6.22
CA ILE A 175 0.38 20.93 4.98
C ILE A 175 -0.56 21.10 3.79
N LEU A 176 -1.55 20.22 3.64
CA LEU A 176 -2.55 20.32 2.57
C LEU A 176 -3.35 21.62 2.67
N HIS A 177 -3.76 22.01 3.87
CA HIS A 177 -4.51 23.25 4.08
C HIS A 177 -3.72 24.47 3.58
N GLU A 178 -2.48 24.62 4.03
CA GLU A 178 -1.59 25.71 3.61
C GLU A 178 -1.29 25.64 2.10
N SER A 179 -0.99 24.45 1.58
CA SER A 179 -0.62 24.25 0.18
C SER A 179 -1.79 24.43 -0.80
N THR A 180 -3.03 24.45 -0.31
CA THR A 180 -4.24 24.59 -1.15
C THR A 180 -5.07 25.83 -0.82
N GLU A 181 -4.61 26.66 0.13
CA GLU A 181 -5.31 27.88 0.55
C GLU A 181 -5.62 28.80 -0.64
N PHE A 182 -4.66 28.97 -1.56
CA PHE A 182 -4.82 29.81 -2.74
C PHE A 182 -5.90 29.33 -3.74
N ILE A 183 -6.36 28.09 -3.63
CA ILE A 183 -7.40 27.51 -4.50
C ILE A 183 -8.80 27.92 -4.01
N ILE A 184 -8.96 28.17 -2.71
CA ILE A 184 -10.26 28.45 -2.09
C ILE A 184 -10.30 29.90 -1.63
N GLU A 185 -10.87 30.78 -2.47
CA GLU A 185 -11.20 32.12 -2.03
C GLU A 185 -12.44 32.09 -1.12
N TRP A 186 -12.26 32.46 0.14
CA TRP A 186 -13.36 32.57 1.10
C TRP A 186 -13.82 34.03 1.24
N PRO A 187 -15.03 34.39 0.74
CA PRO A 187 -15.49 35.78 0.80
C PRO A 187 -15.69 36.26 2.23
N GLU A 188 -15.54 37.57 2.44
CA GLU A 188 -15.83 38.16 3.74
C GLU A 188 -17.28 37.94 4.16
N ARG A 189 -17.50 37.82 5.48
CA ARG A 189 -18.82 37.53 6.06
C ARG A 189 -19.91 38.50 5.59
N HIS A 190 -19.59 39.77 5.41
CA HIS A 190 -20.55 40.78 4.98
C HIS A 190 -21.00 40.54 3.52
N VAL A 191 -20.10 40.09 2.64
CA VAL A 191 -20.40 39.73 1.25
C VAL A 191 -21.31 38.51 1.23
N LEU A 192 -20.98 37.48 1.99
CA LEU A 192 -21.79 36.26 2.12
C LEU A 192 -23.20 36.56 2.62
N GLN A 193 -23.34 37.48 3.59
CA GLN A 193 -24.63 37.94 4.10
C GLN A 193 -25.41 38.76 3.08
N ALA A 194 -24.73 39.56 2.24
CA ALA A 194 -25.37 40.33 1.19
C ALA A 194 -25.97 39.42 0.09
N THR A 195 -25.34 38.28 -0.19
CA THR A 195 -25.82 37.27 -1.15
C THR A 195 -26.77 36.23 -0.54
N MET A 196 -27.06 36.31 0.77
CA MET A 196 -27.91 35.34 1.47
C MET A 196 -29.36 35.39 0.97
N PRO A 197 -29.95 34.25 0.54
CA PRO A 197 -31.34 34.25 0.07
C PRO A 197 -32.30 34.74 1.17
N MET A 198 -33.26 35.58 0.79
CA MET A 198 -34.13 36.28 1.73
C MET A 198 -34.92 35.35 2.65
N GLY A 199 -35.32 34.16 2.18
CA GLY A 199 -36.01 33.17 3.03
C GLY A 199 -35.17 32.75 4.24
N PHE A 200 -33.88 32.47 4.03
CA PHE A 200 -32.96 32.14 5.13
C PHE A 200 -32.66 33.36 6.00
N ARG A 201 -32.52 34.54 5.40
CA ARG A 201 -32.31 35.78 6.16
C ARG A 201 -33.52 36.14 7.04
N GLN A 202 -34.74 35.88 6.59
CA GLN A 202 -35.96 36.07 7.38
C GLN A 202 -36.04 35.08 8.55
N ALA A 203 -35.72 33.80 8.32
CA ALA A 203 -35.78 32.77 9.35
C ALA A 203 -34.65 32.88 10.39
N PHE A 204 -33.42 33.21 9.96
CA PHE A 204 -32.23 33.10 10.79
C PHE A 204 -31.51 34.44 11.06
N GLY A 205 -31.91 35.52 10.38
CA GLY A 205 -31.27 36.83 10.46
C GLY A 205 -29.86 36.85 9.87
N CYS A 206 -29.04 37.80 10.29
CA CYS A 206 -27.62 37.88 9.90
C CYS A 206 -26.70 36.93 10.69
N ARG A 207 -27.26 36.02 11.48
CA ARG A 207 -26.47 35.05 12.27
C ARG A 207 -25.81 34.00 11.36
N VAL A 208 -26.48 33.65 10.28
CA VAL A 208 -26.00 32.69 9.26
C VAL A 208 -25.19 33.43 8.20
N ALA A 209 -24.04 32.87 7.83
CA ALA A 209 -23.18 33.36 6.75
C ALA A 209 -23.09 32.37 5.59
N VAL A 210 -23.19 31.07 5.86
CA VAL A 210 -23.07 30.01 4.85
C VAL A 210 -24.13 28.95 5.10
N ILE A 211 -24.65 28.39 4.02
CA ILE A 211 -25.53 27.23 4.02
C ILE A 211 -24.72 26.09 3.41
N VAL A 212 -24.44 25.05 4.19
CA VAL A 212 -23.74 23.86 3.71
C VAL A 212 -24.78 22.77 3.51
N ASP A 213 -25.00 22.39 2.25
CA ASP A 213 -25.84 21.26 1.88
C ASP A 213 -24.96 20.02 1.74
N CYS A 214 -24.87 19.21 2.80
CA CYS A 214 -23.85 18.16 2.92
C CYS A 214 -24.35 16.76 3.30
N PHE A 215 -25.64 16.56 3.57
CA PHE A 215 -26.19 15.21 3.70
C PHE A 215 -27.67 15.17 3.33
N GLU A 216 -28.09 14.04 2.77
CA GLU A 216 -29.48 13.79 2.39
C GLU A 216 -29.96 12.53 3.12
N VAL A 217 -31.11 12.63 3.79
CA VAL A 217 -31.74 11.50 4.48
C VAL A 217 -32.87 11.01 3.61
N PHE A 218 -32.64 9.94 2.85
CA PHE A 218 -33.70 9.33 2.06
C PHE A 218 -34.72 8.67 2.98
N ILE A 219 -35.99 8.94 2.71
CA ILE A 219 -37.11 8.28 3.38
C ILE A 219 -37.88 7.38 2.41
N GLU A 220 -38.54 6.36 2.94
CA GLU A 220 -39.45 5.54 2.14
C GLU A 220 -40.61 6.40 1.61
N ARG A 221 -41.10 6.06 0.41
CA ARG A 221 -42.22 6.76 -0.23
C ARG A 221 -43.47 6.66 0.69
N PRO A 222 -43.98 7.80 1.22
CA PRO A 222 -45.15 7.75 2.06
C PRO A 222 -46.39 7.28 1.27
N SER A 223 -47.20 6.40 1.87
CA SER A 223 -48.47 5.97 1.29
C SER A 223 -49.49 7.11 1.25
N ASN A 224 -49.42 8.02 2.23
CA ASN A 224 -50.25 9.21 2.28
C ASN A 224 -49.85 10.21 1.19
N LEU A 225 -50.79 10.62 0.35
CA LEU A 225 -50.53 11.51 -0.80
C LEU A 225 -50.02 12.90 -0.39
N LEU A 226 -50.51 13.45 0.73
CA LEU A 226 -50.09 14.76 1.23
C LEU A 226 -48.65 14.68 1.75
N ALA A 227 -48.35 13.70 2.60
CA ALA A 227 -46.99 13.49 3.10
C ALA A 227 -46.02 13.23 1.95
N ARG A 228 -46.43 12.44 0.95
CA ARG A 228 -45.64 12.16 -0.24
C ARG A 228 -45.33 13.42 -1.07
N ALA A 229 -46.27 14.34 -1.18
CA ALA A 229 -46.06 15.61 -1.87
C ALA A 229 -45.11 16.53 -1.08
N GLN A 230 -45.19 16.50 0.25
CA GLN A 230 -44.36 17.33 1.13
C GLN A 230 -42.91 16.87 1.20
N THR A 231 -42.67 15.57 1.16
CA THR A 231 -41.31 14.99 1.26
C THR A 231 -40.64 14.84 -0.11
N TRP A 232 -41.34 15.10 -1.21
CA TRP A 232 -40.73 15.00 -2.54
C TRP A 232 -39.81 16.18 -2.81
N SER A 233 -38.52 15.89 -3.00
CA SER A 233 -37.54 16.88 -3.44
C SER A 233 -37.42 16.85 -4.96
N ASN A 234 -37.95 17.89 -5.62
CA ASN A 234 -37.80 18.03 -7.08
C ASN A 234 -36.33 18.13 -7.51
N TYR A 235 -35.46 18.70 -6.67
CA TYR A 235 -34.03 18.78 -6.94
C TYR A 235 -33.36 17.40 -6.96
N LYS A 236 -33.79 16.50 -6.07
CA LYS A 236 -33.13 15.20 -5.82
C LYS A 236 -33.86 14.00 -6.45
N HIS A 237 -35.06 14.24 -6.96
CA HIS A 237 -35.94 13.22 -7.55
C HIS A 237 -36.20 12.04 -6.58
N HIS A 238 -36.20 12.32 -5.27
CA HIS A 238 -36.40 11.35 -4.20
C HIS A 238 -37.24 11.97 -3.08
N HIS A 239 -37.73 11.11 -2.19
CA HIS A 239 -38.36 11.54 -0.94
C HIS A 239 -37.28 11.75 0.13
N THR A 240 -37.24 12.95 0.69
CA THR A 240 -36.28 13.43 1.69
C THR A 240 -37.02 14.04 2.89
#